data_AF-M2PZW6-F1
#
_entry.id   AF-M2PZW6-F1
#
_cell.length_a   1.000
_cell.length_b   1.000
_cell.length_c   1.000
_cell.angle_alpha   90.00
_cell.angle_beta   90.00
_cell.angle_gamma   90.00
#
_symmetry.space_group_name_H-M   'P 1'
#
loop_
_entity.id
_entity.type
_entity.pdbx_description
1 polymer ?
#
loop_
_entity_poly.entity_id
_entity_poly.type
_entity_poly.pdbx_seq_one_letter_code
_entity_poly.pdbx_strand_id
1 'polypeptide(L)'
;MRKENKNISENASININAFDNEGKTPLHVAAATTCAEPSVVKYLIQNGASIVSIDNNGMTPYDYAEKLKHFAKAQLLNIEEEPETDETHTYDAFNFEVPYPDQSPRKERHSDNVKWSVIVGQWKNATTKEQKWVKKHLSVLNPNVRARMWECFTHATSTKAVHEEYLKSFSEGSKRISPEILKEIRMNLNVFNDHRVFIEGRGKYKLERLVVSYLYDETIGDESIEVSDEERNKKIESVVTPSLCKIGGLLLCVVGEDVAFSLLRQLRSDKYSIGNFLDIEMPEALFIFPRLFKIEIAILYDKLSSIGFELNYFITWFADLFIDVFPVRLVIRIWDYYLYEGKDVLYIIAINYLKYLKSLFLFIFISFVLLINYIYYFR
;
A
#
# COMPACT_ATOMS: atom_id res chain seq x y z
N MET A 1 4.63 30.21 64.03
CA MET A 1 4.08 31.14 63.01
C MET A 1 5.05 31.22 61.84
N ARG A 2 4.49 31.17 60.62
CA ARG A 2 5.09 31.48 59.30
C ARG A 2 5.96 30.35 58.69
N LYS A 3 5.41 29.60 57.72
CA LYS A 3 5.23 29.89 56.27
C LYS A 3 6.41 29.24 55.53
N GLU A 4 6.29 28.45 54.47
CA GLU A 4 5.21 28.23 53.51
C GLU A 4 5.45 26.87 52.83
N ASN A 5 4.37 26.11 52.64
CA ASN A 5 4.25 25.11 51.59
C ASN A 5 4.61 25.78 50.27
N LYS A 6 5.75 25.41 49.69
CA LYS A 6 6.05 25.77 48.31
C LYS A 6 5.29 24.78 47.43
N ASN A 7 4.09 25.19 47.06
CA ASN A 7 3.29 24.62 45.98
C ASN A 7 4.21 24.13 44.87
N ILE A 8 4.22 22.82 44.65
CA ILE A 8 4.54 22.26 43.34
C ILE A 8 3.57 22.95 42.40
N SER A 9 4.11 23.80 41.52
CA SER A 9 3.31 24.51 40.54
C SER A 9 2.67 23.48 39.62
N GLU A 10 1.42 23.15 39.90
CA GLU A 10 0.43 22.81 38.89
C GLU A 10 0.55 23.86 37.78
N ASN A 11 0.70 23.40 36.53
CA ASN A 11 0.93 24.17 35.29
C ASN A 11 2.37 24.51 34.87
N ALA A 12 3.34 23.61 35.06
CA ALA A 12 4.28 23.41 33.95
C ALA A 12 3.52 22.63 32.87
N SER A 13 3.26 23.20 31.70
CA SER A 13 2.70 22.43 30.58
C SER A 13 3.74 21.40 30.16
N ILE A 14 3.67 20.20 30.73
CA ILE A 14 4.56 19.10 30.35
C ILE A 14 4.19 18.71 28.93
N ASN A 15 5.10 18.98 27.98
CA ASN A 15 4.92 18.52 26.62
C ASN A 15 5.09 16.99 26.60
N ILE A 16 3.97 16.27 26.54
CA ILE A 16 3.91 14.80 26.51
C ILE A 16 4.66 14.22 25.29
N ASN A 17 4.84 15.02 24.24
CA ASN A 17 5.53 14.70 23.00
C ASN A 17 6.92 15.35 22.88
N ALA A 18 7.50 15.82 23.99
CA ALA A 18 8.91 16.24 24.00
C ALA A 18 9.81 15.09 23.53
N PHE A 19 10.94 15.39 22.92
CA PHE A 19 11.88 14.39 22.44
C PHE A 19 13.31 14.70 22.92
N ASP A 20 14.11 13.65 23.08
CA ASP A 20 15.52 13.75 23.43
C ASP A 20 16.42 13.95 22.18
N ASN A 21 17.74 13.92 22.37
CA ASN A 21 18.72 14.07 21.29
C ASN A 21 18.67 12.91 20.26
N GLU A 22 18.06 11.78 20.61
CA GLU A 22 17.83 10.65 19.73
C GLU A 22 16.46 10.71 19.05
N GLY A 23 15.69 11.78 19.26
CA GLY A 23 14.33 11.93 18.76
C GLY A 23 13.30 11.09 19.53
N LYS A 24 13.68 10.47 20.66
CA LYS A 24 12.80 9.61 21.43
C LYS A 24 11.88 10.43 22.31
N THR A 25 10.59 10.17 22.18
CA THR A 25 9.56 10.70 23.09
C THR A 25 9.49 9.91 24.40
N PRO A 26 8.85 10.44 25.48
CA PRO A 26 8.56 9.68 26.69
C PRO A 26 7.93 8.31 26.42
N LEU A 27 7.09 8.23 25.37
CA LEU A 27 6.45 6.97 24.98
C LEU A 27 7.44 5.96 24.39
N HIS A 28 8.45 6.39 23.62
CA HIS A 28 9.52 5.51 23.13
C HIS A 28 10.29 4.90 24.29
N VAL A 29 10.68 5.74 25.26
CA VAL A 29 11.45 5.30 26.44
C VAL A 29 10.62 4.31 27.26
N ALA A 30 9.34 4.62 27.50
CA ALA A 30 8.43 3.75 28.24
C ALA A 30 8.22 2.38 27.55
N ALA A 31 8.17 2.37 26.21
CA ALA A 31 8.06 1.16 25.42
C ALA A 31 9.35 0.31 25.43
N ALA A 32 10.51 0.97 25.37
CA ALA A 32 11.81 0.32 25.25
C ALA A 32 12.40 -0.20 26.57
N THR A 33 12.08 0.40 27.71
CA THR A 33 12.62 -0.04 29.00
C THR A 33 11.94 -1.30 29.52
N THR A 34 12.64 -2.16 30.25
CA THR A 34 12.02 -3.26 31.01
C THR A 34 11.40 -2.80 32.32
N CYS A 35 11.79 -1.63 32.83
CA CYS A 35 11.42 -1.14 34.17
C CYS A 35 10.06 -0.43 34.23
N ALA A 36 9.57 0.10 33.11
CA ALA A 36 8.27 0.76 33.08
C ALA A 36 7.16 -0.29 33.00
N GLU A 37 6.18 -0.21 33.88
CA GLU A 37 4.99 -1.05 33.80
C GLU A 37 4.12 -0.64 32.60
N PRO A 38 3.33 -1.56 32.01
CA PRO A 38 2.38 -1.24 30.94
C PRO A 38 1.43 -0.07 31.30
N SER A 39 1.13 0.13 32.58
CA SER A 39 0.33 1.25 33.09
C SER A 39 0.92 2.64 32.74
N VAL A 40 2.25 2.76 32.66
CA VAL A 40 2.91 4.02 32.27
C VAL A 40 2.65 4.32 30.79
N VAL A 41 2.72 3.30 29.94
CA VAL A 41 2.39 3.41 28.51
C VAL A 41 0.93 3.85 28.35
N LYS A 42 0.00 3.21 29.06
CA LYS A 42 -1.43 3.57 29.04
C LYS A 42 -1.66 5.02 29.48
N TYR A 43 -0.99 5.46 30.55
CA TYR A 43 -1.09 6.83 31.04
C TYR A 43 -0.61 7.85 29.99
N LEU A 44 0.54 7.61 29.36
CA LEU A 44 1.07 8.51 28.33
C LEU A 44 0.12 8.63 27.13
N ILE A 45 -0.43 7.51 26.64
CA ILE A 45 -1.42 7.49 25.55
C ILE A 45 -2.67 8.30 25.92
N GLN A 46 -3.22 8.07 27.12
CA GLN A 46 -4.41 8.81 27.62
C GLN A 46 -4.18 10.31 27.75
N ASN A 47 -2.93 10.76 27.88
CA ASN A 47 -2.54 12.16 27.96
C ASN A 47 -2.11 12.74 26.60
N GLY A 48 -2.39 12.06 25.48
CA GLY A 48 -2.13 12.57 24.12
C GLY A 48 -0.70 12.34 23.62
N ALA A 49 0.03 11.38 24.19
CA ALA A 49 1.30 10.95 23.62
C ALA A 49 1.06 10.34 22.23
N SER A 50 1.80 10.83 21.24
CA SER A 50 1.75 10.31 19.88
C SER A 50 2.35 8.90 19.83
N ILE A 51 1.51 7.93 19.51
CA ILE A 51 1.87 6.52 19.34
C ILE A 51 2.64 6.25 18.02
N VAL A 52 2.61 7.20 17.09
CA VAL A 52 3.24 7.12 15.76
C VAL A 52 4.47 8.02 15.60
N SER A 53 4.90 8.69 16.68
CA SER A 53 6.15 9.46 16.64
C SER A 53 7.32 8.54 16.32
N ILE A 54 8.29 9.04 15.55
CA ILE A 54 9.50 8.30 15.16
C ILE A 54 10.73 8.94 15.79
N ASP A 55 11.68 8.11 16.20
CA ASP A 55 13.00 8.54 16.63
C ASP A 55 13.96 8.72 15.42
N ASN A 56 15.22 9.09 15.70
CA ASN A 56 16.25 9.26 14.67
C ASN A 56 16.61 7.98 13.92
N ASN A 57 16.21 6.80 14.43
CA ASN A 57 16.35 5.51 13.77
C ASN A 57 15.10 5.12 12.98
N GLY A 58 14.08 5.99 12.91
CA GLY A 58 12.83 5.72 12.22
C GLY A 58 11.91 4.75 12.97
N MET A 59 12.18 4.49 14.26
CA MET A 59 11.42 3.53 15.08
C MET A 59 10.32 4.25 15.85
N THR A 60 9.12 3.67 15.90
CA THR A 60 8.03 4.10 16.81
C THR A 60 8.17 3.47 18.20
N PRO A 61 7.43 3.96 19.21
CA PRO A 61 7.34 3.28 20.50
C PRO A 61 6.93 1.81 20.37
N TYR A 62 5.98 1.51 19.47
CA TYR A 62 5.58 0.12 19.21
C TYR A 62 6.73 -0.72 18.65
N ASP A 63 7.49 -0.20 17.69
CA ASP A 63 8.60 -0.95 17.07
C ASP A 63 9.66 -1.32 18.12
N TYR A 64 9.90 -0.45 19.12
CA TYR A 64 10.73 -0.78 20.27
C TYR A 64 10.14 -1.92 21.12
N ALA A 65 8.84 -1.87 21.42
CA ALA A 65 8.18 -2.91 22.20
C ALA A 65 8.19 -4.28 21.48
N GLU A 66 7.96 -4.31 20.16
CA GLU A 66 8.08 -5.50 19.31
C GLU A 66 9.51 -6.04 19.28
N LYS A 67 10.48 -5.18 18.93
CA LYS A 67 11.90 -5.56 18.81
C LYS A 67 12.47 -6.14 20.10
N LEU A 68 12.03 -5.61 21.24
CA LEU A 68 12.44 -6.05 22.57
C LEU A 68 11.52 -7.11 23.19
N LYS A 69 10.50 -7.56 22.44
CA LYS A 69 9.54 -8.59 22.86
C LYS A 69 8.77 -8.24 24.14
N HIS A 70 8.48 -6.95 24.34
CA HIS A 70 7.67 -6.43 25.44
C HIS A 70 6.17 -6.57 25.12
N PHE A 71 5.67 -7.81 25.03
CA PHE A 71 4.33 -8.12 24.50
C PHE A 71 3.18 -7.29 25.09
N ALA A 72 3.14 -7.09 26.42
CA ALA A 72 2.08 -6.30 27.05
C ALA A 72 2.11 -4.82 26.65
N LYS A 73 3.30 -4.25 26.43
CA LYS A 73 3.45 -2.88 25.94
C LYS A 73 3.18 -2.79 24.46
N ALA A 74 3.64 -3.79 23.70
CA ALA A 74 3.37 -3.91 22.28
C ALA A 74 1.86 -3.97 22.05
N GLN A 75 1.09 -4.73 22.85
CA GLN A 75 -0.38 -4.75 22.79
C GLN A 75 -1.01 -3.38 23.05
N LEU A 76 -0.56 -2.65 24.08
CA LEU A 76 -1.09 -1.30 24.37
C LEU A 76 -0.74 -0.27 23.29
N LEU A 77 0.40 -0.44 22.62
CA LEU A 77 0.88 0.43 21.55
C LEU A 77 0.40 -0.02 20.17
N ASN A 78 -0.01 -1.28 20.05
CA ASN A 78 -0.69 -1.83 18.89
C ASN A 78 -2.14 -1.45 18.98
N ILE A 79 -2.40 -0.14 18.92
CA ILE A 79 -3.72 0.37 18.60
C ILE A 79 -3.93 0.10 17.09
N GLU A 80 -4.07 -1.17 16.73
CA GLU A 80 -5.19 -1.59 15.90
C GLU A 80 -6.30 -1.70 16.95
N GLU A 81 -7.20 -0.73 17.04
CA GLU A 81 -8.35 -0.90 17.93
C GLU A 81 -9.00 -2.25 17.59
N GLU A 82 -8.99 -3.21 18.51
CA GLU A 82 -10.10 -4.15 18.56
C GLU A 82 -11.29 -3.28 18.95
N PRO A 83 -12.28 -3.09 18.07
CA PRO A 83 -13.40 -2.26 18.41
C PRO A 83 -14.06 -2.88 19.64
N GLU A 84 -14.44 -2.04 20.60
CA GLU A 84 -15.75 -2.25 21.20
C GLU A 84 -16.70 -2.44 20.02
N THR A 85 -17.34 -3.61 19.93
CA THR A 85 -18.19 -3.98 18.81
C THR A 85 -19.32 -2.95 18.70
N ASP A 86 -19.10 -1.89 17.94
CA ASP A 86 -20.17 -1.03 17.48
C ASP A 86 -20.92 -1.88 16.46
N GLU A 87 -22.14 -2.29 16.79
CA GLU A 87 -22.95 -3.26 16.03
C GLU A 87 -23.33 -2.74 14.61
N THR A 88 -22.72 -1.65 14.16
CA THR A 88 -23.04 -0.88 12.95
C THR A 88 -22.10 -1.15 11.77
N HIS A 89 -20.83 -1.53 12.01
CA HIS A 89 -19.84 -1.75 10.95
C HIS A 89 -19.45 -3.23 10.82
N THR A 90 -19.70 -3.81 9.65
CA THR A 90 -19.20 -5.15 9.28
C THR A 90 -18.06 -5.03 8.28
N TYR A 91 -16.97 -5.80 8.46
CA TYR A 91 -15.82 -5.82 7.56
C TYR A 91 -15.73 -7.15 6.79
N ASP A 92 -15.22 -7.11 5.57
CA ASP A 92 -14.95 -8.33 4.79
C ASP A 92 -13.60 -9.00 5.16
N ALA A 93 -13.27 -10.11 4.48
CA ALA A 93 -12.01 -10.84 4.69
C ALA A 93 -10.74 -10.04 4.33
N PHE A 94 -10.89 -8.84 3.77
CA PHE A 94 -9.84 -7.89 3.44
C PHE A 94 -9.92 -6.62 4.31
N ASN A 95 -10.71 -6.63 5.38
CA ASN A 95 -10.91 -5.50 6.29
C ASN A 95 -11.49 -4.23 5.63
N PHE A 96 -12.18 -4.36 4.49
CA PHE A 96 -12.98 -3.27 3.92
C PHE A 96 -14.38 -3.29 4.52
N GLU A 97 -14.89 -2.11 4.86
CA GLU A 97 -16.24 -1.93 5.36
C GLU A 97 -17.28 -2.40 4.33
N VAL A 98 -18.25 -3.18 4.78
CA VAL A 98 -19.37 -3.63 3.97
C VAL A 98 -20.70 -3.20 4.60
N PRO A 99 -21.60 -2.59 3.82
CA PRO A 99 -22.90 -2.15 4.32
C PRO A 99 -23.81 -3.33 4.69
N TYR A 100 -23.53 -4.53 4.16
CA TYR A 100 -24.22 -5.77 4.51
C TYR A 100 -23.21 -6.92 4.49
N PRO A 101 -23.11 -7.74 5.56
CA PRO A 101 -22.26 -8.93 5.54
C PRO A 101 -22.78 -9.90 4.48
N ASP A 102 -21.90 -10.38 3.60
CA ASP A 102 -22.25 -11.37 2.58
C ASP A 102 -22.70 -12.67 3.27
N GLN A 103 -24.01 -12.89 3.34
CA GLN A 103 -24.60 -14.09 3.95
C GLN A 103 -24.48 -15.32 3.04
N SER A 104 -23.88 -15.20 1.86
CA SER A 104 -23.73 -16.30 0.92
C SER A 104 -22.62 -17.23 1.41
N PRO A 105 -22.90 -18.48 1.81
CA PRO A 105 -21.84 -19.43 2.10
C PRO A 105 -21.08 -19.72 0.81
N ARG A 106 -19.91 -19.10 0.62
CA ARG A 106 -18.94 -19.58 -0.37
C ARG A 106 -18.55 -20.98 0.07
N LYS A 107 -19.07 -22.00 -0.61
CA LYS A 107 -18.65 -23.39 -0.44
C LYS A 107 -17.22 -23.54 -0.95
N GLU A 108 -16.25 -23.08 -0.17
CA GLU A 108 -14.85 -23.38 -0.40
C GLU A 108 -14.64 -24.88 -0.17
N ARG A 109 -14.12 -25.58 -1.18
CA ARG A 109 -13.84 -27.00 -1.06
C ARG A 109 -12.59 -27.15 -0.20
N HIS A 110 -12.71 -27.87 0.90
CA HIS A 110 -11.58 -28.18 1.80
C HIS A 110 -10.34 -28.72 1.04
N SER A 111 -10.55 -29.48 -0.05
CA SER A 111 -9.48 -29.99 -0.92
C SER A 111 -8.63 -28.91 -1.59
N ASP A 112 -9.23 -27.78 -1.96
CA ASP A 112 -8.55 -26.72 -2.69
C ASP A 112 -7.65 -25.91 -1.74
N ASN A 113 -8.07 -25.74 -0.48
CA ASN A 113 -7.28 -25.06 0.56
C ASN A 113 -6.01 -25.85 0.89
N VAL A 114 -6.10 -27.17 1.05
CA VAL A 114 -4.93 -28.04 1.27
C VAL A 114 -3.96 -27.93 0.09
N LYS A 115 -4.47 -27.94 -1.14
CA LYS A 115 -3.63 -27.86 -2.33
C LYS A 115 -2.92 -26.52 -2.47
N TRP A 116 -3.58 -25.40 -2.19
CA TRP A 116 -2.93 -24.09 -2.16
C TRP A 116 -1.79 -24.03 -1.13
N SER A 117 -2.00 -24.53 0.08
CA SER A 117 -0.96 -24.57 1.12
C SER A 117 0.27 -25.39 0.69
N VAL A 118 0.06 -26.52 0.01
CA VAL A 118 1.16 -27.34 -0.52
C VAL A 118 1.94 -26.58 -1.61
N ILE A 119 1.23 -25.96 -2.55
CA ILE A 119 1.85 -25.19 -3.64
C ILE A 119 2.68 -24.03 -3.10
N VAL A 120 2.14 -23.27 -2.14
CA VAL A 120 2.86 -22.16 -1.49
C VAL A 120 4.17 -22.65 -0.88
N GLY A 121 4.13 -23.75 -0.12
CA GLY A 121 5.31 -24.29 0.57
C GLY A 121 6.40 -24.81 -0.38
N GLN A 122 6.05 -25.11 -1.63
CA GLN A 122 6.94 -25.76 -2.60
C GLN A 122 7.14 -24.93 -3.88
N TRP A 123 6.69 -23.67 -3.90
CA TRP A 123 6.62 -22.87 -5.12
C TRP A 123 7.95 -22.76 -5.88
N LYS A 124 9.06 -22.64 -5.15
CA LYS A 124 10.42 -22.59 -5.73
C LYS A 124 10.73 -23.80 -6.63
N ASN A 125 10.12 -24.95 -6.35
CA ASN A 125 10.27 -26.20 -7.08
C ASN A 125 8.98 -26.59 -7.83
N ALA A 126 8.04 -25.65 -8.04
CA ALA A 126 6.76 -25.93 -8.64
C ALA A 126 6.91 -26.45 -10.08
N THR A 127 6.32 -27.62 -10.33
CA THR A 127 6.27 -28.25 -11.63
C THR A 127 5.46 -27.41 -12.63
N THR A 128 5.68 -27.60 -13.93
CA THR A 128 4.87 -26.96 -14.98
C THR A 128 3.38 -27.27 -14.84
N LYS A 129 3.03 -28.45 -14.28
CA LYS A 129 1.63 -28.83 -14.01
C LYS A 129 1.03 -27.99 -12.90
N GLU A 130 1.79 -27.69 -11.85
CA GLU A 130 1.35 -26.84 -10.75
C GLU A 130 1.22 -25.39 -11.19
N GLN A 131 2.19 -24.86 -11.94
CA GLN A 131 2.10 -23.51 -12.52
C GLN A 131 0.85 -23.36 -13.41
N LYS A 132 0.59 -24.33 -14.30
CA LYS A 132 -0.64 -24.36 -15.11
C LYS A 132 -1.90 -24.46 -14.25
N TRP A 133 -1.86 -25.23 -13.17
CA TRP A 133 -2.98 -25.34 -12.23
C TRP A 133 -3.23 -23.99 -11.54
N VAL A 134 -2.19 -23.33 -11.02
CA VAL A 134 -2.29 -22.01 -10.40
C VAL A 134 -2.90 -21.01 -11.38
N LYS A 135 -2.35 -20.89 -12.59
CA LYS A 135 -2.88 -20.00 -13.65
C LYS A 135 -4.39 -20.20 -13.88
N LYS A 136 -4.85 -21.45 -13.89
CA LYS A 136 -6.28 -21.79 -14.08
C LYS A 136 -7.16 -21.42 -12.86
N HIS A 137 -6.59 -21.35 -11.66
CA HIS A 137 -7.33 -21.12 -10.41
C HIS A 137 -7.05 -19.75 -9.79
N LEU A 138 -6.26 -18.87 -10.43
CA LEU A 138 -6.07 -17.48 -10.00
C LEU A 138 -7.41 -16.75 -9.83
N SER A 139 -8.43 -17.09 -10.64
CA SER A 139 -9.80 -16.55 -10.56
C SER A 139 -10.52 -16.88 -9.23
N VAL A 140 -10.00 -17.81 -8.44
CA VAL A 140 -10.53 -18.19 -7.12
C VAL A 140 -9.41 -18.30 -6.09
N LEU A 141 -8.36 -17.47 -6.21
CA LEU A 141 -7.24 -17.50 -5.27
C LEU A 141 -7.72 -17.26 -3.83
N ASN A 142 -7.37 -18.20 -2.95
CA ASN A 142 -7.77 -18.18 -1.55
C ASN A 142 -7.15 -16.96 -0.83
N PRO A 143 -7.95 -16.11 -0.16
CA PRO A 143 -7.46 -14.97 0.59
C PRO A 143 -6.36 -15.29 1.61
N ASN A 144 -6.47 -16.42 2.31
CA ASN A 144 -5.54 -16.83 3.37
C ASN A 144 -4.13 -17.14 2.86
N VAL A 145 -3.98 -17.48 1.57
CA VAL A 145 -2.67 -17.75 0.96
C VAL A 145 -2.23 -16.66 0.00
N ARG A 146 -3.05 -15.62 -0.24
CA ARG A 146 -2.77 -14.60 -1.25
C ARG A 146 -1.44 -13.91 -1.01
N ALA A 147 -1.19 -13.43 0.21
CA ALA A 147 0.05 -12.77 0.59
C ALA A 147 1.28 -13.60 0.21
N ARG A 148 1.28 -14.87 0.62
CA ARG A 148 2.35 -15.82 0.33
C ARG A 148 2.49 -16.14 -1.16
N MET A 149 1.37 -16.21 -1.89
CA MET A 149 1.41 -16.39 -3.34
C MET A 149 1.99 -15.16 -4.06
N TRP A 150 1.68 -13.95 -3.62
CA TRP A 150 2.26 -12.73 -4.17
C TRP A 150 3.77 -12.67 -3.96
N GLU A 151 4.26 -13.10 -2.80
CA GLU A 151 5.71 -13.30 -2.57
C GLU A 151 6.29 -14.35 -3.49
N CYS A 152 5.60 -15.48 -3.66
CA CYS A 152 6.03 -16.55 -4.55
C CYS A 152 6.17 -16.08 -6.00
N PHE A 153 5.23 -15.27 -6.50
CA PHE A 153 5.22 -14.79 -7.88
C PHE A 153 6.27 -13.72 -8.16
N THR A 154 6.60 -12.92 -7.15
CA THR A 154 7.54 -11.78 -7.28
C THR A 154 8.93 -12.08 -6.72
N HIS A 155 9.10 -13.20 -6.01
CA HIS A 155 10.28 -13.50 -5.22
C HIS A 155 10.57 -12.48 -4.11
N ALA A 156 9.56 -11.70 -3.71
CA ALA A 156 9.64 -10.82 -2.54
C ALA A 156 9.81 -11.65 -1.25
N THR A 157 10.54 -11.11 -0.29
CA THR A 157 10.83 -11.79 0.98
C THR A 157 10.79 -10.83 2.16
N SER A 158 10.44 -11.34 3.34
CA SER A 158 10.63 -10.67 4.63
C SER A 158 11.73 -11.41 5.39
N THR A 159 12.98 -11.12 5.02
CA THR A 159 14.14 -11.58 5.79
C THR A 159 14.57 -10.48 6.75
N LYS A 160 15.31 -10.85 7.80
CA LYS A 160 15.86 -9.88 8.76
C LYS A 160 16.69 -8.79 8.07
N ALA A 161 17.46 -9.15 7.05
CA ALA A 161 18.25 -8.19 6.27
C ALA A 161 17.35 -7.19 5.52
N VAL A 162 16.29 -7.66 4.87
CA VAL A 162 15.32 -6.79 4.18
C VAL A 162 14.64 -5.84 5.17
N HIS A 163 14.29 -6.31 6.36
CA HIS A 163 13.70 -5.46 7.40
C HIS A 163 14.69 -4.39 7.89
N GLU A 164 15.95 -4.75 8.11
CA GLU A 164 16.99 -3.78 8.53
C GLU A 164 17.26 -2.73 7.44
N GLU A 165 17.32 -3.15 6.17
CA GLU A 165 17.41 -2.23 5.04
C GLU A 165 16.20 -1.31 4.94
N TYR A 166 14.99 -1.86 5.10
CA TYR A 166 13.75 -1.08 5.07
C TYR A 166 13.78 0.04 6.12
N LEU A 167 14.10 -0.28 7.37
CA LEU A 167 14.20 0.72 8.45
C LEU A 167 15.32 1.73 8.20
N LYS A 168 16.47 1.28 7.70
CA LYS A 168 17.58 2.18 7.35
C LYS A 168 17.17 3.16 6.25
N SER A 169 16.54 2.66 5.18
CA SER A 169 16.04 3.49 4.08
C SER A 169 15.01 4.50 4.55
N PHE A 170 14.12 4.12 5.47
CA PHE A 170 13.19 5.07 6.07
C PHE A 170 13.90 6.17 6.86
N SER A 171 14.83 5.79 7.73
CA SER A 171 15.58 6.73 8.59
C SER A 171 16.37 7.73 7.76
N GLU A 172 17.11 7.25 6.76
CA GLU A 172 17.89 8.11 5.87
C GLU A 172 17.00 8.94 4.94
N GLY A 173 15.94 8.34 4.38
CA GLY A 173 14.96 9.04 3.56
C GLY A 173 14.28 10.18 4.31
N SER A 174 13.91 9.96 5.57
CA SER A 174 13.30 10.98 6.42
C SER A 174 14.22 12.18 6.71
N LYS A 175 15.54 12.00 6.59
CA LYS A 175 16.54 13.05 6.82
C LYS A 175 16.94 13.78 5.54
N ARG A 176 17.03 13.05 4.42
CA ARG A 176 17.65 13.53 3.17
C ARG A 176 16.65 13.94 2.10
N ILE A 177 15.43 13.40 2.14
CA ILE A 177 14.35 13.84 1.24
C ILE A 177 13.89 15.23 1.66
N SER A 178 13.66 16.12 0.70
CA SER A 178 13.27 17.49 1.00
C SER A 178 11.93 17.55 1.77
N PRO A 179 11.76 18.54 2.67
CA PRO A 179 10.51 18.72 3.40
C PRO A 179 9.28 18.89 2.50
N GLU A 180 9.45 19.47 1.32
CA GLU A 180 8.40 19.69 0.32
C GLU A 180 7.88 18.36 -0.23
N ILE A 181 8.78 17.45 -0.61
CA ILE A 181 8.41 16.11 -1.12
C ILE A 181 7.76 15.29 0.00
N LEU A 182 8.31 15.33 1.22
CA LEU A 182 7.69 14.64 2.37
C LEU A 182 6.28 15.17 2.66
N LYS A 183 6.07 16.49 2.50
CA LYS A 183 4.74 17.10 2.61
C LYS A 183 3.81 16.59 1.51
N GLU A 184 4.27 16.48 0.28
CA GLU A 184 3.49 15.92 -0.84
C GLU A 184 3.06 14.47 -0.59
N ILE A 185 3.99 13.62 -0.13
CA ILE A 185 3.67 12.24 0.26
C ILE A 185 2.55 12.24 1.31
N ARG A 186 2.71 13.02 2.38
CA ARG A 186 1.74 13.12 3.48
C ARG A 186 0.35 13.56 3.04
N MET A 187 0.25 14.46 2.05
CA MET A 187 -1.04 14.88 1.48
C MET A 187 -1.75 13.73 0.74
N ASN A 188 -1.00 12.74 0.25
CA ASN A 188 -1.52 11.62 -0.53
C ASN A 188 -1.69 10.31 0.28
N LEU A 189 -1.46 10.32 1.60
CA LEU A 189 -1.64 9.13 2.46
C LEU A 189 -3.09 8.76 2.73
N ASN A 190 -4.05 9.61 2.36
CA ASN A 190 -5.47 9.38 2.59
C ASN A 190 -6.08 8.44 1.53
N VAL A 191 -5.66 7.18 1.57
CA VAL A 191 -6.09 6.10 0.67
C VAL A 191 -6.89 5.05 1.43
N PHE A 192 -7.86 4.42 0.77
CA PHE A 192 -8.69 3.34 1.33
C PHE A 192 -9.33 3.72 2.68
N ASN A 193 -10.06 4.85 2.70
CA ASN A 193 -10.69 5.39 3.92
C ASN A 193 -11.89 4.56 4.44
N ASP A 194 -12.19 3.46 3.76
CA ASP A 194 -13.16 2.42 4.10
C ASP A 194 -12.47 1.14 4.62
N HIS A 195 -11.13 1.13 4.72
CA HIS A 195 -10.35 0.01 5.21
C HIS A 195 -9.95 0.21 6.67
N ARG A 196 -10.26 -0.76 7.52
CA ARG A 196 -10.10 -0.69 8.99
C ARG A 196 -8.73 -0.17 9.45
N VAL A 197 -7.64 -0.70 8.86
CA VAL A 197 -6.26 -0.32 9.25
C VAL A 197 -5.93 1.14 8.90
N PHE A 198 -6.57 1.72 7.89
CA PHE A 198 -6.34 3.11 7.47
C PHE A 198 -7.26 4.11 8.18
N ILE A 199 -8.40 3.65 8.72
CA ILE A 199 -9.34 4.45 9.52
C ILE A 199 -8.88 4.54 10.99
N GLU A 200 -8.74 3.39 11.64
CA GLU A 200 -8.56 3.27 13.10
C GLU A 200 -7.12 2.92 13.49
N GLY A 201 -6.35 2.40 12.53
CA GLY A 201 -5.02 1.86 12.77
C GLY A 201 -3.88 2.76 12.33
N ARG A 202 -2.67 2.17 12.34
CA ARG A 202 -1.43 2.84 11.92
C ARG A 202 -1.19 2.78 10.41
N GLY A 203 -2.22 2.53 9.59
CA GLY A 203 -2.10 2.33 8.14
C GLY A 203 -1.42 3.50 7.43
N LYS A 204 -1.78 4.75 7.77
CA LYS A 204 -1.16 5.95 7.18
C LYS A 204 0.33 6.05 7.51
N TYR A 205 0.70 5.74 8.74
CA TYR A 205 2.11 5.71 9.16
C TYR A 205 2.89 4.61 8.44
N LYS A 206 2.34 3.39 8.39
CA LYS A 206 2.94 2.25 7.64
C LYS A 206 3.12 2.60 6.17
N LEU A 207 2.15 3.30 5.58
CA LEU A 207 2.22 3.76 4.19
C LEU A 207 3.28 4.83 3.97
N GLU A 208 3.36 5.85 4.83
CA GLU A 208 4.42 6.85 4.78
C GLU A 208 5.79 6.17 4.85
N ARG A 209 5.95 5.26 5.82
CA ARG A 209 7.18 4.49 6.01
C ARG A 209 7.55 3.70 4.75
N LEU A 210 6.59 2.99 4.17
CA LEU A 210 6.76 2.25 2.93
C LEU A 210 7.19 3.14 1.75
N VAL A 211 6.46 4.23 1.50
CA VAL A 211 6.70 5.11 0.34
C VAL A 211 8.04 5.83 0.47
N VAL A 212 8.34 6.40 1.65
CA VAL A 212 9.62 7.08 1.90
C VAL A 212 10.80 6.11 1.74
N SER A 213 10.68 4.89 2.28
CA SER A 213 11.73 3.88 2.15
C SER A 213 11.97 3.48 0.70
N TYR A 214 10.88 3.30 -0.06
CA TYR A 214 10.94 2.92 -1.48
C TYR A 214 11.59 4.03 -2.34
N LEU A 215 11.14 5.28 -2.18
CA LEU A 215 11.68 6.41 -2.94
C LEU A 215 13.16 6.65 -2.62
N TYR A 216 13.53 6.55 -1.34
CA TYR A 216 14.93 6.67 -0.96
C TYR A 216 15.77 5.53 -1.55
N ASP A 217 15.32 4.28 -1.42
CA ASP A 217 15.96 3.10 -2.03
C ASP A 217 16.16 3.23 -3.55
N GLU A 218 15.18 3.77 -4.26
CA GLU A 218 15.26 3.98 -5.71
C GLU A 218 16.35 4.98 -6.14
N THR A 219 16.74 5.86 -5.22
CA THR A 219 17.79 6.85 -5.46
C THR A 219 19.16 6.47 -4.94
N ILE A 220 19.23 5.46 -4.08
CA ILE A 220 20.48 4.78 -3.75
C ILE A 220 20.80 3.90 -4.97
N GLY A 221 21.41 4.50 -5.99
CA GLY A 221 22.09 3.73 -7.04
C GLY A 221 23.26 2.92 -6.45
N ASP A 222 24.07 2.34 -7.32
CA ASP A 222 25.32 1.65 -6.97
C ASP A 222 26.10 2.50 -5.92
N GLU A 223 26.39 1.92 -4.75
CA GLU A 223 26.98 2.60 -3.57
C GLU A 223 28.33 3.30 -3.87
N SER A 224 28.86 3.09 -5.07
CA SER A 224 30.07 3.70 -5.61
C SER A 224 29.93 5.17 -6.05
N ILE A 225 28.71 5.71 -6.19
CA ILE A 225 28.48 7.10 -6.61
C ILE A 225 27.72 7.87 -5.53
N GLU A 226 28.40 8.82 -4.87
CA GLU A 226 27.73 9.79 -3.99
C GLU A 226 26.86 10.74 -4.82
N VAL A 227 25.56 10.46 -4.89
CA VAL A 227 24.57 11.37 -5.47
C VAL A 227 24.29 12.50 -4.47
N SER A 228 24.33 13.75 -4.92
CA SER A 228 24.00 14.90 -4.06
C SER A 228 22.54 14.86 -3.61
N ASP A 229 22.23 15.50 -2.47
CA ASP A 229 20.84 15.59 -1.99
C ASP A 229 19.93 16.30 -3.01
N GLU A 230 20.44 17.26 -3.79
CA GLU A 230 19.70 17.94 -4.85
C GLU A 230 19.34 17.01 -6.01
N GLU A 231 20.32 16.27 -6.55
CA GLU A 231 20.09 15.36 -7.67
C GLU A 231 19.16 14.21 -7.29
N ARG A 232 19.30 13.71 -6.06
CA ARG A 232 18.38 12.74 -5.47
C ARG A 232 16.96 13.27 -5.41
N ASN A 233 16.76 14.44 -4.81
CA ASN A 233 15.43 15.01 -4.64
C ASN A 233 14.76 15.28 -6.00
N LYS A 234 15.51 15.71 -7.01
CA LYS A 234 15.01 15.86 -8.39
C LYS A 234 14.55 14.53 -8.99
N LYS A 235 15.29 13.44 -8.74
CA LYS A 235 14.87 12.10 -9.19
C LYS A 235 13.59 11.66 -8.46
N ILE A 236 13.52 11.83 -7.15
CA ILE A 236 12.34 11.47 -6.34
C ILE A 236 11.11 12.25 -6.81
N GLU A 237 11.25 13.55 -7.05
CA GLU A 237 10.16 14.43 -7.51
C GLU A 237 9.55 13.94 -8.84
N SER A 238 10.34 13.29 -9.70
CA SER A 238 9.84 12.72 -10.96
C SER A 238 9.02 11.43 -10.80
N VAL A 239 9.14 10.75 -9.66
CA VAL A 239 8.53 9.42 -9.40
C VAL A 239 7.45 9.48 -8.32
N VAL A 240 7.53 10.45 -7.39
CA VAL A 240 6.53 10.65 -6.35
C VAL A 240 5.20 11.03 -7.00
N THR A 241 4.25 10.11 -6.95
CA THR A 241 2.92 10.31 -7.51
C THR A 241 1.86 9.89 -6.51
N PRO A 242 0.64 10.45 -6.57
CA PRO A 242 -0.50 9.97 -5.79
C PRO A 242 -0.75 8.46 -6.00
N SER A 243 -0.48 7.97 -7.21
CA SER A 243 -0.61 6.56 -7.58
C SER A 243 0.30 5.65 -6.78
N LEU A 244 1.54 6.08 -6.48
CA LEU A 244 2.47 5.30 -5.65
C LEU A 244 1.91 5.06 -4.24
N CYS A 245 1.24 6.06 -3.64
CA CYS A 245 0.59 5.91 -2.34
C CYS A 245 -0.58 4.93 -2.40
N LYS A 246 -1.37 4.91 -3.49
CA LYS A 246 -2.46 3.94 -3.68
C LYS A 246 -1.94 2.52 -3.85
N ILE A 247 -0.90 2.35 -4.66
CA ILE A 247 -0.25 1.05 -4.90
C ILE A 247 0.34 0.53 -3.59
N GLY A 248 1.08 1.36 -2.85
CA GLY A 248 1.62 1.01 -1.54
C GLY A 248 0.52 0.69 -0.53
N GLY A 249 -0.57 1.46 -0.52
CA GLY A 249 -1.71 1.23 0.37
C GLY A 249 -2.38 -0.12 0.09
N LEU A 250 -2.58 -0.47 -1.19
CA LEU A 250 -3.19 -1.74 -1.56
C LEU A 250 -2.30 -2.93 -1.19
N LEU A 251 -0.97 -2.79 -1.34
CA LEU A 251 -0.04 -3.80 -0.86
C LEU A 251 -0.18 -4.01 0.65
N LEU A 252 -0.24 -2.93 1.44
CA LEU A 252 -0.40 -3.01 2.89
C LEU A 252 -1.75 -3.61 3.33
N CYS A 253 -2.79 -3.56 2.49
CA CYS A 253 -4.05 -4.27 2.75
C CYS A 253 -3.91 -5.80 2.61
N VAL A 254 -2.89 -6.29 1.88
CA VAL A 254 -2.75 -7.73 1.54
C VAL A 254 -1.53 -8.36 2.20
N VAL A 255 -0.43 -7.64 2.32
CA VAL A 255 0.86 -8.11 2.84
C VAL A 255 1.39 -7.21 3.95
N GLY A 256 2.29 -7.74 4.78
CA GLY A 256 3.01 -6.95 5.79
C GLY A 256 4.03 -5.99 5.18
N GLU A 257 4.54 -5.04 5.97
CA GLU A 257 5.38 -3.93 5.50
C GLU A 257 6.67 -4.38 4.80
N ASP A 258 7.43 -5.29 5.38
CA ASP A 258 8.69 -5.79 4.79
C ASP A 258 8.43 -6.43 3.42
N VAL A 259 7.35 -7.21 3.34
CA VAL A 259 6.95 -7.88 2.11
C VAL A 259 6.49 -6.84 1.11
N ALA A 260 5.70 -5.84 1.51
CA ALA A 260 5.27 -4.75 0.63
C ALA A 260 6.46 -3.98 0.06
N PHE A 261 7.46 -3.66 0.89
CA PHE A 261 8.69 -2.98 0.47
C PHE A 261 9.48 -3.83 -0.53
N SER A 262 9.68 -5.12 -0.21
CA SER A 262 10.34 -6.06 -1.12
C SER A 262 9.56 -6.23 -2.44
N LEU A 263 8.22 -6.30 -2.39
CA LEU A 263 7.34 -6.38 -3.55
C LEU A 263 7.50 -5.16 -4.44
N LEU A 264 7.39 -3.94 -3.89
CA LEU A 264 7.56 -2.70 -4.66
C LEU A 264 8.90 -2.67 -5.39
N ARG A 265 9.99 -3.09 -4.74
CA ARG A 265 11.30 -3.22 -5.39
C ARG A 265 11.27 -4.18 -6.59
N GLN A 266 10.62 -5.34 -6.45
CA GLN A 266 10.50 -6.35 -7.50
C GLN A 266 9.63 -5.89 -8.68
N LEU A 267 8.63 -5.05 -8.43
CA LEU A 267 7.76 -4.48 -9.46
C LEU A 267 8.50 -3.56 -10.44
N ARG A 268 9.73 -3.13 -10.12
CA ARG A 268 10.62 -2.39 -11.05
C ARG A 268 11.21 -3.26 -12.16
N SER A 269 11.25 -4.58 -11.98
CA SER A 269 11.80 -5.49 -13.00
C SER A 269 11.03 -5.42 -14.32
N ASP A 270 11.70 -5.76 -15.42
CA ASP A 270 11.11 -5.72 -16.78
C ASP A 270 9.81 -6.51 -16.94
N LYS A 271 9.58 -7.51 -16.09
CA LYS A 271 8.34 -8.29 -16.07
C LYS A 271 7.11 -7.43 -15.71
N TYR A 272 7.29 -6.51 -14.77
CA TYR A 272 6.20 -5.72 -14.18
C TYR A 272 6.25 -4.26 -14.62
N SER A 273 7.46 -3.71 -14.83
CA SER A 273 7.75 -2.36 -15.32
C SER A 273 6.95 -1.25 -14.64
N ILE A 274 6.78 -1.32 -13.32
CA ILE A 274 6.01 -0.31 -12.58
C ILE A 274 6.58 1.11 -12.75
N GLY A 275 7.90 1.23 -12.89
CA GLY A 275 8.55 2.52 -13.15
C GLY A 275 8.04 3.19 -14.42
N ASN A 276 7.78 2.44 -15.48
CA ASN A 276 7.21 2.97 -16.72
C ASN A 276 5.76 3.46 -16.57
N PHE A 277 5.04 3.00 -15.54
CA PHE A 277 3.68 3.44 -15.25
C PHE A 277 3.62 4.59 -14.23
N LEU A 278 4.64 4.70 -13.36
CA LEU A 278 4.78 5.79 -12.40
C LEU A 278 5.42 7.03 -13.02
N ASP A 279 6.20 6.88 -14.09
CA ASP A 279 6.68 8.00 -14.90
C ASP A 279 5.51 8.80 -15.46
N ILE A 280 5.55 10.12 -15.30
CA ILE A 280 4.53 11.07 -15.77
C ILE A 280 4.23 10.87 -17.26
N GLU A 281 5.23 10.53 -18.07
CA GLU A 281 5.07 10.38 -19.52
C GLU A 281 4.46 9.03 -19.94
N MET A 282 4.53 8.00 -19.08
CA MET A 282 4.11 6.62 -19.34
C MET A 282 4.39 6.13 -20.78
N PRO A 283 5.65 6.22 -21.26
CA PRO A 283 5.96 6.12 -22.68
C PRO A 283 5.56 4.78 -23.31
N GLU A 284 5.67 3.69 -22.54
CA GLU A 284 5.29 2.35 -22.98
C GLU A 284 3.77 2.23 -23.18
N ALA A 285 2.98 2.66 -22.20
CA ALA A 285 1.51 2.61 -22.29
C ALA A 285 0.98 3.53 -23.40
N LEU A 286 1.56 4.73 -23.55
CA LEU A 286 1.22 5.68 -24.61
C LEU A 286 1.45 5.11 -26.01
N PHE A 287 2.47 4.28 -26.19
CA PHE A 287 2.77 3.67 -27.49
C PHE A 287 1.97 2.38 -27.75
N ILE A 288 1.87 1.51 -26.76
CA ILE A 288 1.29 0.16 -26.91
C ILE A 288 -0.23 0.22 -26.92
N PHE A 289 -0.83 0.92 -25.94
CA PHE A 289 -2.27 0.81 -25.69
C PHE A 289 -3.15 1.32 -26.84
N PRO A 290 -2.91 2.52 -27.44
CA PRO A 290 -3.73 2.99 -28.55
C PRO A 290 -3.67 2.06 -29.77
N ARG A 291 -2.51 1.45 -30.04
CA ARG A 291 -2.35 0.47 -31.13
C ARG A 291 -3.15 -0.79 -30.88
N LEU A 292 -3.05 -1.35 -29.68
CA LEU A 292 -3.86 -2.52 -29.28
C LEU A 292 -5.34 -2.19 -29.34
N PHE A 293 -5.76 -1.02 -28.86
CA PHE A 293 -7.15 -0.60 -28.90
C PHE A 293 -7.68 -0.52 -30.34
N LYS A 294 -6.91 0.06 -31.25
CA LYS A 294 -7.26 0.12 -32.67
C LYS A 294 -7.38 -1.26 -33.30
N ILE A 295 -6.46 -2.18 -33.01
CA ILE A 295 -6.48 -3.56 -33.56
C ILE A 295 -7.69 -4.34 -33.04
N GLU A 296 -7.90 -4.32 -31.72
CA GLU A 296 -8.89 -5.16 -31.06
C GLU A 296 -10.33 -4.62 -31.20
N ILE A 297 -10.50 -3.31 -31.31
CA ILE A 297 -11.81 -2.64 -31.27
C ILE A 297 -11.86 -1.42 -32.20
N ALA A 298 -11.41 -1.56 -33.45
CA ALA A 298 -11.34 -0.49 -34.46
C ALA A 298 -12.59 0.42 -34.52
N ILE A 299 -13.79 -0.17 -34.55
CA ILE A 299 -15.05 0.58 -34.64
C ILE A 299 -15.21 1.59 -33.49
N LEU A 300 -14.88 1.18 -32.26
CA LEU A 300 -15.00 2.09 -31.11
C LEU A 300 -13.88 3.12 -31.13
N TYR A 301 -12.66 2.70 -31.47
CA TYR A 301 -11.51 3.58 -31.63
C TYR A 301 -11.80 4.72 -32.60
N ASP A 302 -12.24 4.39 -33.83
CA ASP A 302 -12.52 5.36 -34.88
C ASP A 302 -13.68 6.29 -34.50
N LYS A 303 -14.72 5.73 -33.85
CA LYS A 303 -15.84 6.54 -33.35
C LYS A 303 -15.40 7.55 -32.30
N LEU A 304 -14.61 7.13 -31.31
CA LEU A 304 -14.05 8.03 -30.28
C LEU A 304 -13.14 9.09 -30.89
N SER A 305 -12.27 8.71 -31.83
CA SER A 305 -11.43 9.66 -32.56
C SER A 305 -12.26 10.68 -33.36
N SER A 306 -13.34 10.25 -34.00
CA SER A 306 -14.19 11.13 -34.81
C SER A 306 -14.93 12.20 -33.99
N ILE A 307 -15.21 11.93 -32.71
CA ILE A 307 -15.82 12.90 -31.79
C ILE A 307 -14.78 13.74 -31.04
N GLY A 308 -13.49 13.62 -31.40
CA GLY A 308 -12.39 14.36 -30.77
C GLY A 308 -12.03 13.86 -29.37
N PHE A 309 -12.39 12.62 -29.00
CA PHE A 309 -12.01 12.07 -27.70
C PHE A 309 -10.52 11.73 -27.66
N GLU A 310 -9.81 12.30 -26.69
CA GLU A 310 -8.40 11.98 -26.46
C GLU A 310 -8.25 10.60 -25.81
N LEU A 311 -7.82 9.62 -26.61
CA LEU A 311 -7.64 8.24 -26.14
C LEU A 311 -6.62 8.10 -25.01
N ASN A 312 -5.78 9.12 -24.81
CA ASN A 312 -4.79 9.18 -23.75
C ASN A 312 -5.44 9.22 -22.34
N TYR A 313 -6.72 9.60 -22.23
CA TYR A 313 -7.47 9.49 -20.97
C TYR A 313 -7.54 8.06 -20.42
N PHE A 314 -7.38 7.03 -21.26
CA PHE A 314 -7.35 5.64 -20.81
C PHE A 314 -5.97 5.20 -20.31
N ILE A 315 -4.92 5.98 -20.57
CA ILE A 315 -3.56 5.66 -20.13
C ILE A 315 -3.43 5.86 -18.62
N THR A 316 -4.21 6.78 -18.04
CA THR A 316 -4.24 6.99 -16.59
C THR A 316 -4.67 5.75 -15.81
N TRP A 317 -5.39 4.81 -16.44
CA TRP A 317 -5.75 3.51 -15.84
C TRP A 317 -4.52 2.69 -15.42
N PHE A 318 -3.40 2.87 -16.10
CA PHE A 318 -2.17 2.15 -15.82
C PHE A 318 -1.36 2.79 -14.68
N ALA A 319 -1.51 4.11 -14.46
CA ALA A 319 -0.72 4.87 -13.50
C ALA A 319 -0.85 4.33 -12.07
N ASP A 320 -2.05 3.89 -11.68
CA ASP A 320 -2.34 3.30 -10.38
C ASP A 320 -2.74 1.82 -10.45
N LEU A 321 -2.42 1.16 -11.58
CA LEU A 321 -2.74 -0.26 -11.81
C LEU A 321 -4.23 -0.57 -11.61
N PHE A 322 -5.09 0.31 -12.14
CA PHE A 322 -6.56 0.28 -12.14
C PHE A 322 -7.22 0.51 -10.78
N ILE A 323 -6.50 0.99 -9.77
CA ILE A 323 -7.10 1.29 -8.46
C ILE A 323 -8.24 2.30 -8.63
N ASP A 324 -8.07 3.34 -9.44
CA ASP A 324 -9.09 4.36 -9.73
C ASP A 324 -10.21 3.91 -10.66
N VAL A 325 -10.03 2.80 -11.36
CA VAL A 325 -10.95 2.33 -12.39
C VAL A 325 -11.94 1.30 -11.85
N PHE A 326 -11.51 0.46 -10.90
CA PHE A 326 -12.31 -0.66 -10.41
C PHE A 326 -12.46 -0.69 -8.89
N PRO A 327 -13.50 -1.35 -8.37
CA PRO A 327 -13.60 -1.66 -6.95
C PRO A 327 -12.37 -2.45 -6.48
N VAL A 328 -11.88 -2.16 -5.27
CA VAL A 328 -10.61 -2.71 -4.75
C VAL A 328 -10.56 -4.24 -4.81
N ARG A 329 -11.69 -4.91 -4.54
CA ARG A 329 -11.79 -6.37 -4.65
C ARG A 329 -11.42 -6.88 -6.05
N LEU A 330 -11.90 -6.21 -7.09
CA LEU A 330 -11.58 -6.57 -8.47
C LEU A 330 -10.11 -6.24 -8.78
N VAL A 331 -9.60 -5.12 -8.28
CA VAL A 331 -8.18 -4.75 -8.42
C VAL A 331 -7.27 -5.81 -7.82
N ILE A 332 -7.56 -6.30 -6.61
CA ILE A 332 -6.81 -7.41 -5.99
C ILE A 332 -6.80 -8.65 -6.90
N ARG A 333 -7.92 -8.96 -7.56
CA ARG A 333 -7.97 -10.10 -8.50
C ARG A 333 -7.18 -9.84 -9.78
N ILE A 334 -7.22 -8.62 -10.31
CA ILE A 334 -6.37 -8.21 -11.44
C ILE A 334 -4.90 -8.37 -11.04
N TRP A 335 -4.55 -7.96 -9.82
CA TRP A 335 -3.20 -8.06 -9.28
C TRP A 335 -2.75 -9.51 -9.08
N ASP A 336 -3.64 -10.44 -8.73
CA ASP A 336 -3.34 -11.88 -8.73
C ASP A 336 -2.78 -12.34 -10.11
N TYR A 337 -3.33 -11.82 -11.22
CA TYR A 337 -2.83 -12.12 -12.57
C TYR A 337 -1.61 -11.28 -12.96
N TYR A 338 -1.60 -9.99 -12.65
CA TYR A 338 -0.47 -9.10 -12.95
C TYR A 338 0.82 -9.56 -12.27
N LEU A 339 0.76 -9.94 -10.99
CA LEU A 339 1.93 -10.46 -10.28
C LEU A 339 2.35 -11.84 -10.84
N TYR A 340 1.41 -12.65 -11.31
CA TYR A 340 1.73 -13.95 -11.89
C TYR A 340 2.38 -13.85 -13.28
N GLU A 341 1.74 -13.15 -14.24
CA GLU A 341 2.15 -13.10 -15.65
C GLU A 341 3.03 -11.89 -15.98
N GLY A 342 2.81 -10.74 -15.35
CA GLY A 342 3.47 -9.46 -15.67
C GLY A 342 2.53 -8.41 -16.27
N LYS A 343 3.14 -7.31 -16.75
CA LYS A 343 2.46 -6.08 -17.20
C LYS A 343 1.47 -6.26 -18.35
N ASP A 344 1.68 -7.25 -19.22
CA ASP A 344 0.82 -7.48 -20.40
C ASP A 344 -0.65 -7.72 -20.02
N VAL A 345 -0.89 -8.30 -18.83
CA VAL A 345 -2.24 -8.50 -18.28
C VAL A 345 -2.99 -7.18 -18.15
N LEU A 346 -2.32 -6.09 -17.80
CA LEU A 346 -2.94 -4.78 -17.63
C LEU A 346 -3.56 -4.30 -18.95
N TYR A 347 -2.84 -4.44 -20.07
CA TYR A 347 -3.37 -4.09 -21.39
C TYR A 347 -4.55 -4.98 -21.78
N ILE A 348 -4.46 -6.28 -21.50
CA ILE A 348 -5.56 -7.23 -21.75
C ILE A 348 -6.81 -6.83 -20.96
N ILE A 349 -6.65 -6.45 -19.69
CA ILE A 349 -7.76 -5.99 -18.83
C ILE A 349 -8.37 -4.70 -19.38
N ALA A 350 -7.57 -3.70 -19.74
CA ALA A 350 -8.07 -2.46 -20.32
C ALA A 350 -8.87 -2.71 -21.61
N ILE A 351 -8.35 -3.56 -22.51
CA ILE A 351 -9.04 -3.90 -23.77
C ILE A 351 -10.34 -4.65 -23.50
N ASN A 352 -10.33 -5.64 -22.60
CA ASN A 352 -11.54 -6.39 -22.27
C ASN A 352 -12.59 -5.50 -21.59
N TYR A 353 -12.17 -4.55 -20.77
CA TYR A 353 -13.07 -3.56 -20.20
C TYR A 353 -13.67 -2.65 -21.27
N LEU A 354 -12.87 -2.16 -22.23
CA LEU A 354 -13.40 -1.41 -23.38
C LEU A 354 -14.33 -2.24 -24.26
N LYS A 355 -14.10 -3.55 -24.43
CA LYS A 355 -15.03 -4.46 -25.12
C LYS A 355 -16.35 -4.59 -24.36
N TYR A 356 -16.29 -4.69 -23.03
CA TYR A 356 -17.47 -4.70 -22.18
C TYR A 356 -18.24 -3.37 -22.32
N LEU A 357 -17.55 -2.24 -22.19
CA LEU A 357 -18.16 -0.91 -22.35
C LEU A 357 -18.72 -0.69 -23.76
N LYS A 358 -18.08 -1.21 -24.82
CA LYS A 358 -18.61 -1.18 -26.19
C LYS A 358 -20.02 -1.76 -26.29
N SER A 359 -20.26 -2.88 -25.61
CA SER A 359 -21.60 -3.50 -25.60
C SER A 359 -22.65 -2.57 -24.99
N LEU A 360 -22.24 -1.74 -24.02
CA LEU A 360 -23.05 -0.71 -23.40
C LEU A 360 -23.21 0.54 -24.30
N PHE A 361 -22.13 0.96 -24.99
CA PHE A 361 -22.12 2.12 -25.91
C PHE A 361 -22.96 1.93 -27.16
N LEU A 362 -23.21 0.70 -27.57
CA LEU A 362 -24.14 0.41 -28.67
C LEU A 362 -25.61 0.63 -28.25
N PHE A 363 -25.90 0.62 -26.95
CA PHE A 363 -27.24 0.77 -26.40
C PHE A 363 -27.60 2.21 -26.04
N ILE A 364 -26.61 3.04 -25.71
CA ILE A 364 -26.83 4.40 -25.22
C ILE A 364 -26.14 5.39 -26.17
N PHE A 365 -26.92 6.25 -26.82
CA PHE A 365 -26.41 7.41 -27.56
C PHE A 365 -25.82 8.41 -26.54
N ILE A 366 -24.60 8.15 -26.07
CA ILE A 366 -23.98 8.90 -24.97
C ILE A 366 -23.24 10.13 -25.49
N SER A 367 -23.61 11.30 -24.95
CA SER A 367 -22.81 12.52 -25.04
C SER A 367 -21.52 12.37 -24.23
N PHE A 368 -20.45 13.05 -24.67
CA PHE A 368 -19.10 13.00 -24.09
C PHE A 368 -19.04 13.05 -22.55
N VAL A 369 -19.87 13.89 -21.91
CA VAL A 369 -19.89 14.05 -20.44
C VAL A 369 -20.42 12.82 -19.72
N LEU A 370 -21.45 12.17 -20.28
CA LEU A 370 -22.03 10.96 -19.71
C LEU A 370 -21.08 9.76 -19.83
N LEU A 371 -20.18 9.74 -20.83
CA LEU A 371 -19.16 8.71 -20.99
C LEU A 371 -18.11 8.78 -19.86
N ILE A 372 -17.56 9.97 -19.62
CA ILE A 372 -16.59 10.18 -18.55
C ILE A 372 -17.24 9.94 -17.20
N ASN A 373 -18.46 10.46 -16.98
CA ASN A 373 -19.18 10.20 -15.74
C ASN A 373 -19.47 8.70 -15.56
N TYR A 374 -19.83 7.96 -16.61
CA TYR A 374 -20.06 6.53 -16.46
C TYR A 374 -18.79 5.75 -16.11
N ILE A 375 -17.66 6.11 -16.71
CA ILE A 375 -16.38 5.43 -16.47
C ILE A 375 -15.82 5.72 -15.06
N TYR A 376 -16.02 6.94 -14.54
CA TYR A 376 -15.39 7.38 -13.29
C TYR A 376 -16.34 7.51 -12.08
N TYR A 377 -17.65 7.72 -12.27
CA TYR A 377 -18.62 7.92 -11.16
C TYR A 377 -19.43 6.69 -10.78
N PHE A 378 -19.57 5.68 -11.64
CA PHE A 378 -20.21 4.41 -11.26
C PHE A 378 -19.16 3.43 -10.74
N ARG A 379 -18.60 3.77 -9.57
CA ARG A 379 -17.64 2.95 -8.83
C ARG A 379 -18.37 2.04 -7.84
#